data_AF-A0A8T3Y2M8-F1
#
_entry.id   AF-A0A8T3Y2M8-F1
#
_cell.length_a   1.000
_cell.length_b   1.000
_cell.length_c   1.000
_cell.angle_alpha   90.00
_cell.angle_beta   90.00
_cell.angle_gamma   90.00
#
_symmetry.space_group_name_H-M   'P 1'
#
loop_
_entity.id
_entity.type
_entity.pdbx_description
1 polymer ?
#
loop_
_entity_poly.entity_id
_entity_poly.type
_entity_poly.pdbx_seq_one_letter_code
_entity_poly.pdbx_strand_id
1 'polypeptide(L)'
;MKKAQGISINVIVVAAIALLVLVVLSVVFLGRFGLFTQQSADCENKGGRCVVGDCPSGTNSYAAWTCPETTSGASQTCCINVQ
;
A
#
# COMPACT_ATOMS: atom_id res chain seq x y z
N MET A 1 18.88 19.66 47.29
CA MET A 1 19.35 18.48 46.53
C MET A 1 19.10 18.72 45.05
N LYS A 2 20.08 19.25 44.30
CA LYS A 2 19.93 19.52 42.86
C LYS A 2 19.83 18.19 42.11
N LYS A 3 18.61 17.75 41.76
CA LYS A 3 18.39 16.68 40.77
C LYS A 3 18.65 17.23 39.37
N ALA A 4 19.88 17.67 39.12
CA ALA A 4 20.39 17.73 37.75
C ALA A 4 20.84 16.30 37.44
N GLN A 5 19.87 15.44 37.16
CA GLN A 5 20.11 14.17 36.49
C GLN A 5 20.76 14.54 35.16
N GLY A 6 22.09 14.48 35.10
CA GLY A 6 22.79 14.41 33.83
C GLY A 6 22.24 13.18 33.14
N ILE A 7 21.45 13.38 32.09
CA ILE A 7 21.16 12.30 31.16
C ILE A 7 22.53 11.74 30.77
N SER A 8 22.80 10.51 31.17
CA SER A 8 24.11 9.91 30.94
C SER A 8 24.35 9.87 29.43
N ILE A 9 25.59 10.11 29.01
CA ILE A 9 25.96 10.09 27.58
C ILE A 9 25.41 8.82 26.90
N ASN A 10 25.42 7.69 27.62
CA ASN A 10 24.88 6.41 27.15
C ASN A 10 23.40 6.48 26.76
N VAL A 11 22.57 7.19 27.52
CA VAL A 11 21.14 7.34 27.20
C VAL A 11 20.96 8.15 25.92
N ILE A 12 21.75 9.19 25.71
CA ILE A 12 21.71 10.01 24.48
C ILE A 12 22.10 9.15 23.27
N VAL A 13 23.18 8.37 23.40
CA VAL A 13 23.66 7.48 22.33
C VAL A 13 22.62 6.43 21.98
N VAL A 14 22.04 5.76 22.98
CA VAL A 14 21.01 4.73 22.75
C VAL A 14 19.75 5.34 22.13
N ALA A 15 19.30 6.52 22.59
CA ALA A 15 18.16 7.20 22.03
C ALA A 15 18.36 7.59 20.56
N ALA A 16 19.57 8.06 20.20
CA ALA A 16 19.91 8.40 18.82
C ALA A 16 19.91 7.17 17.90
N ILE A 17 20.47 6.04 18.35
CA ILE A 17 20.47 4.78 17.59
C ILE A 17 19.03 4.26 17.43
N ALA A 18 18.24 4.27 18.50
CA ALA A 18 16.85 3.82 18.46
C ALA A 18 16.02 4.64 17.46
N LEU A 19 16.15 5.97 17.48
CA LEU A 19 15.49 6.84 16.52
C LEU A 19 15.92 6.55 15.08
N LEU A 20 17.22 6.38 14.83
CA LEU A 20 17.72 6.06 13.49
C LEU A 20 17.13 4.75 12.98
N VAL A 21 17.15 3.69 13.79
CA VAL A 21 16.56 2.39 13.42
C VAL A 21 15.07 2.53 13.13
N LEU A 22 14.34 3.28 13.94
CA LEU A 22 12.89 3.50 13.75
C LEU A 22 12.61 4.24 12.43
N VAL A 23 13.41 5.24 12.07
CA VAL A 23 13.32 5.93 10.78
C VAL A 23 13.60 4.99 9.60
N VAL A 24 14.65 4.17 9.69
CA VAL A 24 14.97 3.23 8.61
C VAL A 24 13.86 2.19 8.44
N LEU A 25 13.36 1.62 9.54
CA LEU A 25 12.25 0.68 9.51
C LEU A 25 11.00 1.33 8.94
N SER A 26 10.66 2.56 9.36
CA SER A 26 9.46 3.23 8.85
C SER A 26 9.54 3.46 7.35
N VAL A 27 10.66 3.93 6.80
CA VAL A 27 10.81 4.14 5.35
C VAL A 27 10.69 2.83 4.58
N VAL A 28 11.32 1.75 5.06
CA VAL A 28 11.25 0.43 4.40
C VAL A 28 9.82 -0.13 4.45
N PHE A 29 9.17 -0.05 5.61
CA PHE A 29 7.80 -0.54 5.77
C PHE A 29 6.83 0.30 4.93
N LEU A 30 6.87 1.63 5.01
CA LEU A 30 5.99 2.52 4.24
C LEU A 30 6.19 2.34 2.72
N GLY A 31 7.45 2.19 2.26
CA GLY A 31 7.74 1.96 0.84
C GLY A 31 7.18 0.63 0.32
N ARG A 32 7.23 -0.44 1.12
CA ARG A 32 6.66 -1.75 0.74
C ARG A 32 5.14 -1.80 0.88
N PHE A 33 4.55 -1.10 1.85
CA PHE A 33 3.09 -1.04 2.02
C PHE A 33 2.40 -0.40 0.82
N GLY A 34 2.97 0.66 0.21
CA GLY A 34 2.40 1.27 -0.99
C GLY A 34 2.30 0.29 -2.18
N LEU A 35 3.33 -0.52 -2.39
CA LEU A 35 3.33 -1.56 -3.42
C LEU A 35 2.30 -2.66 -3.10
N PHE A 36 2.19 -3.07 -1.83
CA PHE A 36 1.23 -4.07 -1.40
C PHE A 36 -0.23 -3.62 -1.58
N THR A 37 -0.53 -2.35 -1.29
CA THR A 37 -1.89 -1.80 -1.50
C THR A 37 -2.26 -1.76 -2.97
N GLN A 38 -1.30 -1.44 -3.84
CA GLN A 38 -1.52 -1.39 -5.27
C GLN A 38 -1.74 -2.80 -5.84
N GLN A 39 -0.90 -3.76 -5.46
CA GLN A 39 -1.06 -5.16 -5.87
C GLN A 39 -2.37 -5.79 -5.35
N SER A 40 -2.81 -5.39 -4.15
CA SER A 40 -4.09 -5.82 -3.57
C SER A 40 -5.31 -5.18 -4.23
N ALA A 41 -5.12 -4.07 -4.95
CA ALA A 41 -6.17 -3.38 -5.68
C ALA A 41 -6.31 -3.88 -7.13
N ASP A 42 -5.35 -4.66 -7.64
CA ASP A 42 -5.40 -5.18 -9.01
C ASP A 42 -6.59 -6.13 -9.20
N CYS A 43 -7.39 -5.80 -10.22
CA CYS A 43 -8.55 -6.59 -10.65
C CYS A 43 -8.21 -8.07 -10.90
N GLU A 44 -7.08 -8.31 -11.57
CA GLU A 44 -6.63 -9.66 -11.94
C GLU A 44 -6.23 -10.50 -10.71
N ASN A 45 -5.61 -9.88 -9.70
CA ASN A 45 -5.26 -10.55 -8.44
C ASN A 45 -6.49 -10.91 -7.61
N LYS A 46 -7.64 -10.26 -7.85
CA LYS A 46 -8.93 -10.59 -7.23
C LYS A 46 -9.67 -11.71 -7.95
N GLY A 47 -9.13 -12.25 -9.05
CA GLY A 47 -9.82 -13.22 -9.91
C GLY A 47 -10.84 -12.57 -10.86
N GLY A 48 -10.76 -11.25 -11.04
CA GLY A 48 -11.53 -10.50 -12.02
C GLY A 48 -10.81 -10.39 -13.36
N ARG A 49 -11.48 -9.74 -14.31
CA ARG A 49 -10.91 -9.36 -15.61
C ARG A 49 -11.23 -7.91 -15.92
N CYS A 50 -10.26 -7.21 -16.47
CA CYS A 50 -10.42 -5.84 -16.96
C CYS A 50 -11.06 -5.84 -18.34
N VAL A 51 -12.16 -5.12 -18.51
CA VAL A 51 -12.89 -5.02 -19.78
C VAL A 51 -13.19 -3.56 -20.08
N VAL A 52 -13.12 -3.21 -21.36
CA VAL A 52 -13.50 -1.88 -21.84
C VAL A 52 -15.01 -1.89 -22.04
N GLY A 53 -15.73 -1.02 -21.32
CA GLY A 53 -17.19 -0.92 -21.36
C GLY A 53 -17.89 -1.70 -20.24
N ASP A 54 -19.06 -2.25 -20.55
CA ASP A 54 -19.91 -2.95 -19.58
C ASP A 54 -19.45 -4.38 -19.28
N CYS A 55 -19.68 -4.80 -18.04
CA CYS A 55 -19.41 -6.16 -17.62
C CYS A 55 -20.33 -7.17 -18.33
N PRO A 56 -19.81 -8.35 -18.73
CA PRO A 56 -20.63 -9.42 -19.30
C PRO A 56 -21.68 -9.91 -18.31
N SER A 57 -22.75 -10.51 -18.82
CA SER A 57 -23.81 -11.14 -18.04
C SER A 57 -23.24 -12.17 -17.06
N GLY A 58 -23.63 -12.10 -15.77
CA GLY A 58 -23.12 -12.99 -14.72
C GLY A 58 -21.85 -12.49 -14.01
N THR A 59 -21.43 -11.25 -14.26
CA THR A 59 -20.33 -10.60 -13.54
C THR A 59 -20.77 -9.26 -12.95
N ASN A 60 -20.15 -8.87 -11.84
CA ASN A 60 -20.38 -7.58 -11.18
C ASN A 60 -19.21 -6.64 -11.45
N SER A 61 -19.51 -5.34 -11.57
CA SER A 61 -18.50 -4.29 -11.70
C SER A 61 -18.01 -3.82 -10.33
N TYR A 62 -16.70 -3.70 -10.18
CA TYR A 62 -16.07 -3.19 -8.96
C TYR A 62 -15.16 -2.01 -9.29
N ALA A 63 -15.65 -0.80 -9.03
CA ALA A 63 -14.90 0.44 -9.25
C ALA A 63 -13.75 0.66 -8.23
N ALA A 64 -13.72 -0.13 -7.15
CA ALA A 64 -12.67 -0.06 -6.13
C ALA A 64 -11.36 -0.75 -6.55
N TRP A 65 -11.36 -1.52 -7.64
CA TRP A 65 -10.20 -2.25 -8.12
C TRP A 65 -9.64 -1.60 -9.38
N THR A 66 -8.32 -1.56 -9.45
CA THR A 66 -7.57 -0.90 -10.52
C THR A 66 -7.36 -1.87 -11.68
N CYS A 67 -7.50 -1.33 -12.88
CA CYS A 67 -7.11 -1.96 -14.14
C CYS A 67 -5.95 -1.14 -14.73
N PRO A 68 -4.98 -1.79 -15.39
CA PRO A 68 -3.92 -1.07 -16.07
C PRO A 68 -4.51 -0.18 -17.15
N GLU A 69 -4.09 1.09 -17.21
CA GLU A 69 -4.56 1.99 -18.25
C GLU A 69 -4.13 1.44 -19.62
N THR A 70 -5.11 1.05 -20.43
CA THR A 70 -4.80 0.71 -21.83
C THR A 70 -4.40 1.95 -22.60
N THR A 71 -3.46 1.80 -23.53
CA THR A 71 -2.93 2.84 -24.43
C THR A 71 -4.01 3.55 -25.28
N SER A 72 -5.26 3.08 -25.21
CA SER A 72 -6.41 3.58 -25.95
C SER A 72 -7.24 4.64 -25.21
N GLY A 73 -6.88 5.03 -23.98
CA GLY A 73 -7.61 6.07 -23.22
C GLY A 73 -9.05 5.70 -22.82
N ALA A 74 -9.40 4.42 -22.93
CA ALA A 74 -10.73 3.92 -22.57
C ALA A 74 -10.77 3.51 -21.09
N SER A 75 -11.79 3.96 -20.37
CA SER A 75 -12.03 3.56 -18.98
C SER A 75 -12.32 2.05 -18.93
N GLN A 76 -11.48 1.29 -18.23
CA GLN A 76 -11.67 -0.13 -18.01
C GLN A 76 -12.41 -0.38 -16.71
N THR A 77 -13.42 -1.23 -16.75
CA THR A 77 -14.16 -1.68 -15.58
C THR A 77 -13.63 -3.05 -15.16
N CYS A 78 -13.37 -3.23 -13.86
CA CYS A 78 -13.06 -4.55 -13.34
C CYS A 78 -14.35 -5.37 -13.16
N CYS A 79 -14.41 -6.53 -13.81
CA CYS A 79 -15.54 -7.45 -13.75
C CYS A 79 -15.12 -8.77 -13.12
N ILE A 80 -15.84 -9.21 -12.09
CA ILE A 80 -15.62 -10.50 -11.41
C ILE A 80 -16.90 -11.33 -11.46
N ASN A 81 -16.77 -12.65 -11.56
CA ASN A 81 -17.91 -13.55 -11.53
C ASN A 81 -18.59 -13.49 -10.17
N VAL A 82 -19.90 -13.28 -10.18
CA VAL A 82 -20.75 -13.46 -9.01
C VAL A 82 -21.09 -14.94 -8.99
N GLN A 83 -20.42 -15.70 -8.11
CA GLN A 83 -20.85 -17.05 -7.79
C GLN A 83 -22.13 -17.01 -6.96
#